data_AF-A0A849Q9S9-F1
#
_entry.id   AF-A0A849Q9S9-F1
#
_cell.length_a   1.000
_cell.length_b   1.000
_cell.length_c   1.000
_cell.angle_alpha   90.00
_cell.angle_beta   90.00
_cell.angle_gamma   90.00
#
_symmetry.space_group_name_H-M   'P 1'
#
loop_
_entity.id
_entity.type
_entity.pdbx_description
1 polymer ?
#
loop_
_entity_poly.entity_id
_entity_poly.type
_entity_poly.pdbx_seq_one_letter_code
_entity_poly.pdbx_strand_id
1 'polypeptide(L)'
;MKYGFIVILFVLIFIMPVSYAVGDRVDAGVLPGDIFYAFDLFFERVHLLFTFSSIDKAEILISLANERELELNALDSDDKVRFSAGLIIKQNNYIEQAKININKSDIDDSLKNKYLQEIYVVDSSFGSGINGFLDDDDVGDVANNRSQQSSELIEAPEVIKKPIVKLSELQETACNAAERGNTCDTRLSDLGLVTKDECCVALGMCC
;
A
#
# COMPACT_ATOMS: atom_id res chain seq x y z
N MET A 1 32.22 -24.43 28.35
CA MET A 1 32.91 -23.12 28.13
C MET A 1 33.10 -22.75 26.66
N LYS A 2 32.45 -23.39 25.66
CA LYS A 2 32.61 -23.03 24.24
C LYS A 2 31.61 -21.97 23.73
N TYR A 3 30.43 -21.88 24.35
CA TYR A 3 29.39 -20.93 23.92
C TYR A 3 29.52 -19.52 24.51
N GLY A 4 30.28 -19.35 25.60
CA GLY A 4 30.46 -18.04 26.24
C GLY A 4 31.20 -17.04 25.34
N PHE A 5 32.15 -17.51 24.53
CA PHE A 5 32.90 -16.65 23.62
C PHE A 5 32.05 -16.16 22.44
N ILE A 6 31.10 -16.98 21.97
CA ILE A 6 30.21 -16.64 20.84
C ILE A 6 29.18 -15.58 21.27
N VAL A 7 28.64 -15.70 22.48
CA VAL A 7 27.68 -14.70 23.02
C VAL A 7 28.36 -13.34 23.24
N ILE A 8 29.60 -13.32 23.75
CA ILE A 8 30.36 -12.08 23.95
C ILE A 8 30.72 -11.41 22.62
N LEU A 9 31.06 -12.20 21.58
CA LEU A 9 31.35 -11.68 20.24
C LEU A 9 30.12 -11.01 19.61
N PHE A 10 28.93 -11.61 19.75
CA PHE A 10 27.69 -11.02 19.24
C PHE A 10 27.29 -9.73 19.95
N VAL A 11 27.54 -9.64 21.26
CA VAL A 11 27.28 -8.42 22.03
C VAL A 11 28.25 -7.30 21.65
N LEU A 12 29.52 -7.60 21.36
CA LEU A 12 30.52 -6.59 20.98
C LEU A 12 30.27 -5.96 19.60
N ILE A 13 29.68 -6.69 18.65
CA ILE A 13 29.35 -6.15 17.32
C ILE A 13 28.21 -5.12 17.42
N PHE A 14 27.35 -5.20 18.45
CA PHE A 14 26.25 -4.26 18.68
C PHE A 14 26.65 -2.93 19.35
N ILE A 15 27.90 -2.78 19.84
CA ILE A 15 28.33 -1.57 20.60
C ILE A 15 29.14 -0.60 19.73
N MET A 16 29.46 -0.94 18.48
CA MET A 16 30.17 0.00 17.60
C MET A 16 29.21 1.11 17.15
N PRO A 17 29.46 2.39 17.49
CA PRO A 17 28.67 3.50 16.98
C PRO A 17 28.93 3.59 15.47
N VAL A 18 27.92 3.19 14.68
CA VAL A 18 27.98 3.34 13.24
C VAL A 18 27.92 4.84 12.96
N SER A 19 29.07 5.41 12.61
CA SER A 19 29.19 6.83 12.28
C SER A 19 28.73 7.01 10.84
N TYR A 20 27.42 7.18 10.64
CA TYR A 20 26.88 7.58 9.35
C TYR A 20 27.23 9.06 9.12
N ALA A 21 28.08 9.32 8.14
CA ALA A 21 28.33 10.67 7.66
C ALA A 21 27.08 11.13 6.89
N VAL A 22 26.24 11.93 7.55
CA VAL A 22 25.06 12.55 6.94
C VAL A 22 25.55 13.70 6.04
N GLY A 23 25.51 13.50 4.73
CA GLY A 23 25.61 14.60 3.76
C GLY A 23 24.21 15.14 3.47
N ASP A 24 24.08 16.46 3.27
CA ASP A 24 22.83 17.23 3.05
C ASP A 24 22.05 16.88 1.75
N ARG A 25 22.14 15.65 1.25
CA ARG A 25 21.22 15.15 0.23
C ARG A 25 20.11 14.43 0.97
N VAL A 26 18.87 14.81 0.69
CA VAL A 26 17.71 14.02 1.13
C VAL A 26 17.86 12.67 0.45
N ASP A 27 18.34 11.70 1.21
CA ASP A 27 18.71 10.37 0.70
C ASP A 27 17.43 9.58 0.49
N ALA A 28 17.28 8.97 -0.69
CA ALA A 28 16.15 8.13 -1.02
C ALA A 28 16.16 6.79 -0.26
N GLY A 29 17.18 6.57 0.58
CA GLY A 29 17.29 5.38 1.41
C GLY A 29 17.64 4.15 0.56
N VAL A 30 17.06 3.00 0.92
CA VAL A 30 17.24 1.75 0.19
C VAL A 30 16.19 1.69 -0.93
N LEU A 31 16.62 1.50 -2.18
CA LEU A 31 15.68 1.53 -3.32
C LEU A 31 14.95 0.19 -3.49
N PRO A 32 13.72 0.20 -4.03
CA PRO A 32 13.03 -1.03 -4.38
C PRO A 32 13.82 -1.78 -5.48
N GLY A 33 14.08 -3.06 -5.24
CA GLY A 33 14.98 -3.88 -6.06
C GLY A 33 16.26 -4.27 -5.32
N ASP A 34 16.66 -3.48 -4.31
CA ASP A 34 17.78 -3.84 -3.44
C ASP A 34 17.40 -4.97 -2.48
N ILE A 35 18.36 -5.86 -2.23
CA ILE A 35 18.18 -6.99 -1.31
C ILE A 35 17.85 -6.55 0.13
N PHE A 36 18.22 -5.32 0.49
CA PHE A 36 18.00 -4.75 1.81
C PHE A 36 16.65 -4.04 1.94
N TYR A 37 15.91 -3.82 0.85
CA TYR A 37 14.64 -3.10 0.87
C TYR A 37 13.59 -3.81 1.73
N ALA A 38 13.60 -5.15 1.74
CA ALA A 38 12.71 -5.92 2.60
C ALA A 38 12.99 -5.69 4.10
N PHE A 39 14.24 -5.43 4.48
CA PHE A 39 14.60 -5.10 5.87
C PHE A 39 14.17 -3.69 6.22
N ASP A 40 14.34 -2.75 5.29
CA ASP A 40 13.88 -1.38 5.44
C ASP A 40 12.37 -1.33 5.74
N LEU A 41 11.56 -1.93 4.87
CA LEU A 41 10.10 -2.08 5.07
C LEU A 41 9.73 -2.80 6.37
N PHE A 42 10.56 -3.75 6.83
CA PHE A 42 10.33 -4.44 8.09
C PHE A 42 10.54 -3.51 9.29
N PHE A 43 11.65 -2.76 9.29
CA PHE A 43 11.96 -1.81 10.35
C PHE A 43 10.98 -0.64 10.38
N GLU A 44 10.48 -0.16 9.24
CA GLU A 44 9.38 0.81 9.17
C GLU A 44 8.16 0.33 9.97
N ARG A 45 7.73 -0.91 9.73
CA ARG A 45 6.56 -1.50 10.42
C ARG A 45 6.81 -1.65 11.91
N VAL A 46 8.00 -2.13 12.29
CA VAL A 46 8.40 -2.22 13.69
C VAL A 46 8.35 -0.85 14.35
N HIS A 47 8.92 0.17 13.71
CA HIS A 47 8.95 1.54 14.22
C HIS A 47 7.54 2.12 14.40
N LEU A 48 6.67 1.96 13.41
CA LEU A 48 5.25 2.36 13.49
C LEU A 48 4.48 1.61 14.59
N LEU A 49 4.76 0.32 14.79
CA LEU A 49 4.14 -0.48 15.84
C LEU A 49 4.52 0.00 17.26
N PHE A 50 5.77 0.40 17.45
CA PHE A 50 6.27 0.90 18.74
C PHE A 50 6.06 2.41 18.96
N THR A 51 5.47 3.10 18.00
CA THR A 51 5.07 4.50 18.15
C THR A 51 3.65 4.59 18.72
N PHE A 52 3.53 5.09 19.95
CA PHE A 52 2.24 5.16 20.66
C PHE A 52 1.53 6.51 20.54
N SER A 53 2.29 7.60 20.39
CA SER A 53 1.74 8.93 20.17
C SER A 53 1.12 9.01 18.77
N SER A 54 -0.14 9.45 18.68
CA SER A 54 -0.82 9.62 17.39
C SER A 54 -0.11 10.67 16.54
N ILE A 55 0.40 11.75 17.14
CA ILE A 55 1.07 12.81 16.37
C ILE A 55 2.44 12.35 15.86
N ASP A 56 3.25 11.71 16.71
CA ASP A 56 4.55 11.16 16.31
C ASP A 56 4.37 10.11 15.21
N LYS A 57 3.33 9.28 15.32
CA LYS A 57 2.98 8.29 14.28
C LYS A 57 2.62 8.96 12.96
N ALA A 58 1.87 10.06 12.99
CA ALA A 58 1.55 10.82 11.80
C ALA A 58 2.81 11.42 11.16
N GLU A 59 3.72 11.97 11.96
CA GLU A 59 4.99 12.52 11.48
C GLU A 59 5.85 11.46 10.79
N ILE A 60 5.98 10.26 11.41
CA ILE A 60 6.68 9.13 10.79
C ILE A 60 6.00 8.73 9.47
N LEU A 61 4.67 8.64 9.43
CA LEU A 61 3.93 8.31 8.21
C LEU A 61 4.16 9.33 7.09
N ILE A 62 4.20 10.63 7.40
CA ILE A 62 4.52 11.68 6.43
C ILE A 62 5.96 11.52 5.93
N SER A 63 6.91 11.25 6.84
CA SER A 63 8.31 11.00 6.46
C SER A 63 8.43 9.82 5.49
N LEU A 64 7.73 8.71 5.78
CA LEU A 64 7.72 7.54 4.90
C LEU A 64 7.05 7.84 3.56
N ALA A 65 6.00 8.67 3.53
CA ALA A 65 5.38 9.09 2.28
C ALA A 65 6.35 9.90 1.41
N ASN A 66 7.10 10.83 2.00
CA ASN A 66 8.14 11.61 1.30
C ASN A 66 9.27 10.70 0.81
N GLU A 67 9.67 9.69 1.60
CA GLU A 67 10.67 8.70 1.21
C GLU A 67 10.24 7.93 -0.04
N ARG A 68 8.97 7.50 -0.13
CA ARG A 68 8.46 6.83 -1.34
C ARG A 68 8.52 7.73 -2.58
N GLU A 69 8.34 9.03 -2.44
CA GLU A 69 8.52 10.00 -3.53
C GLU A 69 9.98 10.10 -3.96
N LEU A 70 10.91 10.13 -3.00
CA LEU A 70 12.35 10.17 -3.26
C LEU A 70 12.83 8.87 -3.91
N GLU A 71 12.37 7.71 -3.44
CA GLU A 71 12.60 6.41 -4.09
C GLU A 71 12.16 6.47 -5.54
N LEU A 72 10.92 6.89 -5.79
CA LEU A 72 10.39 6.99 -7.14
C LEU A 72 11.24 7.88 -8.04
N ASN A 73 11.70 9.03 -7.51
CA ASN A 73 12.54 9.96 -8.26
C ASN A 73 13.93 9.40 -8.55
N ALA A 74 14.48 8.59 -7.63
CA ALA A 74 15.79 7.97 -7.73
C ALA A 74 15.83 6.73 -8.64
N LEU A 75 14.69 6.09 -8.90
CA LEU A 75 14.61 4.95 -9.83
C LEU A 75 14.98 5.34 -11.28
N ASP A 76 15.62 4.40 -11.98
CA ASP A 76 15.82 4.49 -13.42
C ASP A 76 14.51 4.23 -14.20
N SER A 77 14.54 4.37 -15.53
CA SER A 77 13.33 4.25 -16.37
C SER A 77 12.67 2.88 -16.28
N ASP A 78 13.46 1.82 -16.26
CA ASP A 78 12.94 0.44 -16.31
C ASP A 78 12.35 0.07 -14.95
N ASP A 79 13.02 0.46 -13.87
CA ASP A 79 12.54 0.27 -12.51
C ASP A 79 11.34 1.16 -12.18
N LYS A 80 11.25 2.37 -12.73
CA LYS A 80 10.06 3.22 -12.61
C LYS A 80 8.82 2.52 -13.16
N VAL A 81 8.89 1.91 -14.35
CA VAL A 81 7.75 1.14 -14.91
C VAL A 81 7.35 0.01 -13.95
N ARG A 82 8.34 -0.68 -13.38
CA ARG A 82 8.10 -1.86 -12.55
C ARG A 82 7.55 -1.54 -11.16
N PHE A 83 8.01 -0.48 -10.52
CA PHE A 83 7.76 -0.23 -9.10
C PHE A 83 6.89 0.99 -8.81
N SER A 84 6.73 1.94 -9.75
CA SER A 84 6.05 3.21 -9.51
C SER A 84 4.65 3.03 -8.91
N ALA A 85 3.79 2.22 -9.53
CA ALA A 85 2.43 2.00 -9.05
C ALA A 85 2.40 1.54 -7.57
N GLY A 86 3.32 0.66 -7.18
CA GLY A 86 3.43 0.17 -5.81
C GLY A 86 3.87 1.27 -4.83
N LEU A 87 4.83 2.10 -5.21
CA LEU A 87 5.30 3.23 -4.41
C LEU A 87 4.20 4.28 -4.22
N ILE A 88 3.47 4.60 -5.28
CA ILE A 88 2.34 5.55 -5.27
C ILE A 88 1.24 5.10 -4.31
N ILE A 89 0.84 3.82 -4.41
CA ILE A 89 -0.19 3.27 -3.54
C ILE A 89 0.26 3.33 -2.07
N LYS A 90 1.52 2.99 -1.77
CA LYS A 90 2.07 3.08 -0.42
C LYS A 90 2.11 4.52 0.10
N GLN A 91 2.59 5.45 -0.71
CA GLN A 91 2.66 6.88 -0.37
C GLN A 91 1.26 7.40 0.03
N ASN A 92 0.26 7.19 -0.83
CA ASN A 92 -1.11 7.62 -0.57
C ASN A 92 -1.68 6.97 0.70
N ASN A 93 -1.38 5.68 0.92
CA ASN A 93 -1.80 4.98 2.13
C ASN A 93 -1.19 5.62 3.40
N TYR A 94 0.11 5.96 3.37
CA TYR A 94 0.76 6.63 4.49
C TYR A 94 0.20 8.03 4.73
N ILE A 95 -0.07 8.81 3.68
CA ILE A 95 -0.72 10.12 3.77
C ILE A 95 -2.09 10.00 4.45
N GLU A 96 -2.93 9.06 4.01
CA GLU A 96 -4.26 8.86 4.60
C GLU A 96 -4.18 8.41 6.06
N GLN A 97 -3.26 7.50 6.39
CA GLN A 97 -3.03 7.12 7.78
C GLN A 97 -2.53 8.29 8.63
N ALA A 98 -1.68 9.17 8.09
CA ALA A 98 -1.22 10.35 8.80
C ALA A 98 -2.37 11.30 9.13
N LYS A 99 -3.26 11.58 8.16
CA LYS A 99 -4.48 12.38 8.36
C LYS A 99 -5.36 11.79 9.47
N ILE A 100 -5.56 10.48 9.47
CA ILE A 100 -6.34 9.77 10.51
C ILE A 100 -5.70 9.95 11.90
N ASN A 101 -4.37 9.80 12.01
CA ASN A 101 -3.68 9.92 13.29
C ASN A 101 -3.64 11.37 13.80
N ILE A 102 -3.48 12.37 12.92
CA ILE A 102 -3.62 13.80 13.28
C ILE A 102 -5.01 14.09 13.84
N ASN A 103 -6.06 13.63 13.13
CA ASN A 103 -7.44 13.86 13.56
C ASN A 103 -7.75 13.22 14.93
N LYS A 104 -7.17 12.04 15.20
CA LYS A 104 -7.29 11.31 16.47
C LYS A 104 -6.45 11.90 17.61
N SER A 105 -5.46 12.73 17.33
CA SER A 105 -4.59 13.28 18.36
C SER A 105 -5.33 14.30 19.25
N ASP A 106 -4.88 14.46 20.49
CA ASP A 106 -5.45 15.41 21.47
C ASP A 106 -4.85 16.83 21.33
N ILE A 107 -4.20 17.14 20.20
CA ILE A 107 -3.63 18.47 19.95
C ILE A 107 -4.74 19.47 19.59
N ASP A 108 -4.44 20.77 19.70
CA ASP A 108 -5.40 21.82 19.37
C ASP A 108 -5.76 21.84 17.87
N ASP A 109 -6.98 22.27 17.56
CA ASP A 109 -7.50 22.28 16.19
C ASP A 109 -6.71 23.20 15.25
N SER A 110 -6.10 24.28 15.76
CA SER A 110 -5.24 25.14 14.94
C SER A 110 -3.99 24.40 14.49
N LEU A 111 -3.40 23.59 15.37
CA LEU A 111 -2.24 22.77 15.07
C LEU A 111 -2.62 21.60 14.14
N LYS A 112 -3.78 20.95 14.35
CA LYS A 112 -4.30 19.93 13.41
C LYS A 112 -4.39 20.48 12.00
N ASN A 113 -5.00 21.66 11.84
CA ASN A 113 -5.15 22.30 10.53
C ASN A 113 -3.79 22.64 9.89
N LYS A 114 -2.80 23.04 10.70
CA LYS A 114 -1.43 23.27 10.21
C LYS A 114 -0.81 22.00 9.62
N TYR A 115 -0.88 20.88 10.33
CA TYR A 115 -0.36 19.60 9.83
C TYR A 115 -1.12 19.10 8.60
N LEU A 116 -2.44 19.24 8.57
CA LEU A 116 -3.25 18.85 7.41
C LEU A 116 -2.93 19.68 6.17
N GLN A 117 -2.65 20.98 6.33
CA GLN A 117 -2.20 21.82 5.21
C GLN A 117 -0.83 21.40 4.68
N GLU A 118 0.10 21.02 5.55
CA GLU A 118 1.41 20.51 5.14
C GLU A 118 1.29 19.23 4.32
N ILE A 119 0.42 18.30 4.73
CA ILE A 119 0.10 17.09 3.96
C ILE A 119 -0.49 17.42 2.57
N TYR A 120 -1.35 18.43 2.48
CA TYR A 120 -1.98 18.80 1.21
C TYR A 120 -0.96 19.29 0.17
N VAL A 121 0.12 19.95 0.61
CA VAL A 121 1.20 20.39 -0.29
C VAL A 121 1.92 19.17 -0.89
N VAL A 122 2.17 18.13 -0.09
CA VAL A 122 2.81 16.88 -0.53
C VAL A 122 1.96 16.13 -1.56
N ASP A 123 0.64 16.07 -1.37
CA ASP A 123 -0.28 15.41 -2.31
C ASP A 123 -0.27 16.10 -3.70
N SER A 124 -0.11 17.43 -3.70
CA SER A 124 -0.13 18.23 -4.92
C SER A 124 1.16 18.19 -5.75
N SER A 125 2.34 17.94 -5.14
CA SER A 125 3.60 17.84 -5.88
C SER A 125 3.66 16.60 -6.78
N PHE A 126 2.99 15.54 -6.35
CA PHE A 126 3.08 14.23 -6.98
C PHE A 126 2.36 14.15 -8.34
N GLY A 127 1.21 14.81 -8.48
CA GLY A 127 0.41 14.79 -9.72
C GLY A 127 1.09 15.45 -10.92
N SER A 128 2.12 16.26 -10.71
CA SER A 128 2.80 16.98 -11.79
C SER A 128 3.92 16.17 -12.47
N GLY A 129 4.47 15.14 -11.82
CA GLY A 129 5.63 14.40 -12.31
C GLY A 129 5.32 13.23 -13.26
N ILE A 130 4.12 12.64 -13.16
CA ILE A 130 3.77 11.41 -13.88
C ILE A 130 3.22 11.68 -15.28
N ASN A 131 2.68 12.88 -15.52
CA ASN A 131 2.09 13.27 -16.81
C ASN A 131 3.12 13.36 -17.96
N GLY A 132 4.41 13.22 -17.69
CA GLY A 132 5.47 13.22 -18.69
C GLY A 132 6.09 11.85 -19.00
N PHE A 133 5.58 10.76 -18.41
CA PHE A 133 6.15 9.41 -18.62
C PHE A 133 5.21 8.46 -19.39
N LEU A 134 3.95 8.85 -19.56
CA LEU A 134 3.05 8.22 -20.52
C LEU A 134 3.04 9.10 -21.76
N ASP A 135 4.08 9.00 -22.60
CA ASP A 135 3.99 9.52 -23.95
C ASP A 135 2.81 8.81 -24.64
N ASP A 136 1.83 9.59 -25.10
CA ASP A 136 0.52 9.18 -25.62
C ASP A 136 0.56 8.26 -26.86
N ASP A 137 1.74 7.80 -27.29
CA ASP A 137 1.95 7.14 -28.58
C ASP A 137 1.91 5.60 -28.53
N ASP A 138 1.96 4.96 -27.35
CA ASP A 138 1.97 3.48 -27.22
C ASP A 138 0.77 2.87 -26.45
N VAL A 139 -0.25 3.65 -26.10
CA VAL A 139 -1.54 3.12 -25.61
C VAL A 139 -2.49 2.87 -26.79
N GLY A 140 -1.99 2.15 -27.79
CA GLY A 140 -2.82 1.54 -28.82
C GLY A 140 -3.60 0.35 -28.22
N ASP A 141 -4.92 0.47 -28.21
CA ASP A 141 -5.87 -0.66 -28.24
C ASP A 141 -6.10 -1.51 -26.97
N VAL A 142 -6.09 -0.94 -25.76
CA VAL A 142 -6.63 -1.64 -24.55
C VAL A 142 -7.93 -1.02 -24.02
N ALA A 143 -8.58 -0.16 -24.80
CA ALA A 143 -9.80 0.54 -24.37
C ALA A 143 -10.95 0.50 -25.40
N ASN A 144 -11.24 -0.65 -26.02
CA ASN A 144 -12.48 -0.75 -26.82
C ASN A 144 -13.08 -2.15 -27.02
N ASN A 145 -13.31 -2.92 -25.94
CA ASN A 145 -14.00 -4.21 -26.07
C ASN A 145 -15.07 -4.47 -24.99
N ARG A 146 -15.78 -3.42 -24.52
CA ARG A 146 -16.87 -3.60 -23.53
C ARG A 146 -18.24 -3.05 -23.89
N SER A 147 -18.46 -2.60 -25.13
CA SER A 147 -19.69 -1.87 -25.46
C SER A 147 -20.50 -2.43 -26.64
N GLN A 148 -20.15 -3.61 -27.18
CA GLN A 148 -20.93 -4.23 -28.25
C GLN A 148 -21.09 -5.73 -28.04
N GLN A 149 -21.94 -6.12 -27.09
CA GLN A 149 -22.60 -7.42 -27.19
C GLN A 149 -24.11 -7.19 -27.30
N SER A 150 -24.55 -7.39 -28.53
CA SER A 150 -25.90 -7.38 -29.07
C SER A 150 -26.98 -7.92 -28.14
N SER A 151 -28.09 -7.21 -28.12
CA SER A 151 -29.40 -7.65 -27.70
C SER A 151 -29.90 -8.78 -28.61
N GLU A 152 -29.56 -10.03 -28.28
CA GLU A 152 -30.27 -11.20 -28.78
C GLU A 152 -31.36 -11.55 -27.76
N LEU A 153 -32.62 -11.37 -28.16
CA LEU A 153 -33.81 -11.64 -27.37
C LEU A 153 -33.99 -13.16 -27.26
N ILE A 154 -33.29 -13.78 -26.31
CA ILE A 154 -33.49 -15.18 -25.94
C ILE A 154 -34.63 -15.22 -24.90
N GLU A 155 -35.66 -16.01 -25.20
CA GLU A 155 -36.78 -16.28 -24.31
C GLU A 155 -36.29 -16.70 -22.93
N ALA A 156 -36.83 -16.06 -21.89
CA ALA A 156 -36.39 -16.18 -20.52
C ALA A 156 -36.44 -17.65 -20.06
N PRO A 157 -35.28 -18.28 -19.74
CA PRO A 157 -35.30 -19.58 -19.10
C PRO A 157 -35.95 -19.46 -17.72
N GLU A 158 -36.77 -20.45 -17.36
CA GLU A 158 -37.41 -20.51 -16.05
C GLU A 158 -36.38 -20.27 -14.95
N VAL A 159 -36.63 -19.21 -14.17
CA VAL A 159 -35.77 -18.79 -13.05
C VAL A 159 -35.79 -19.88 -12.00
N ILE A 160 -34.80 -20.78 -12.07
CA ILE A 160 -34.45 -21.66 -10.97
C ILE A 160 -33.99 -20.74 -9.84
N LYS A 161 -34.87 -20.53 -8.85
CA LYS A 161 -34.53 -19.79 -7.63
C LYS A 161 -33.33 -20.44 -6.96
N LYS A 162 -32.13 -19.94 -7.28
CA LYS A 162 -30.89 -20.36 -6.62
C LYS A 162 -31.04 -20.07 -5.13
N PRO A 163 -30.74 -21.04 -4.24
CA PRO A 163 -30.88 -20.83 -2.81
C PRO A 163 -30.04 -19.63 -2.37
N ILE A 164 -30.64 -18.77 -1.54
CA ILE A 164 -29.96 -17.61 -0.96
C ILE A 164 -28.91 -18.16 0.00
N VAL A 165 -27.65 -18.14 -0.41
CA VAL A 165 -26.51 -18.54 0.42
C VAL A 165 -26.23 -17.38 1.38
N LYS A 166 -26.48 -17.61 2.68
CA LYS A 166 -26.05 -16.67 3.72
C LYS A 166 -24.61 -16.99 4.10
N LEU A 167 -23.70 -16.06 3.83
CA LEU A 167 -22.32 -16.14 4.31
C LEU A 167 -22.27 -15.96 5.83
N SER A 168 -21.29 -16.58 6.46
CA SER A 168 -20.91 -16.25 7.84
C SER A 168 -20.23 -14.89 7.90
N GLU A 169 -20.28 -14.24 9.06
CA GLU A 169 -19.65 -12.94 9.31
C GLU A 169 -18.13 -12.96 9.00
N LEU A 170 -17.49 -14.11 9.22
CA LEU A 170 -16.08 -14.33 8.88
C LEU A 170 -15.85 -14.36 7.36
N GLN A 171 -16.72 -15.02 6.59
CA GLN A 171 -16.64 -15.06 5.13
C GLN A 171 -16.91 -13.69 4.51
N GLU A 172 -17.86 -12.94 5.06
CA GLU A 172 -18.18 -11.57 4.63
C GLU A 172 -17.00 -10.62 4.89
N THR A 173 -16.35 -10.74 6.06
CA THR A 173 -15.14 -9.98 6.39
C THR A 173 -13.99 -10.32 5.44
N ALA A 174 -13.82 -11.61 5.13
CA ALA A 174 -12.77 -12.09 4.22
C ALA A 174 -12.99 -11.59 2.78
N CYS A 175 -14.23 -11.59 2.32
CA CYS A 175 -14.65 -11.03 1.04
C CYS A 175 -14.32 -9.53 0.92
N ASN A 176 -14.76 -8.73 1.90
CA ASN A 176 -14.49 -7.29 1.93
C ASN A 176 -12.99 -6.97 2.01
N ALA A 177 -12.19 -7.80 2.69
CA ALA A 177 -10.75 -7.61 2.77
C ALA A 177 -10.06 -7.92 1.43
N ALA A 178 -10.48 -8.98 0.73
CA ALA A 178 -9.94 -9.35 -0.57
C ALA A 178 -10.29 -8.34 -1.67
N GLU A 179 -11.49 -7.75 -1.62
CA GLU A 179 -11.91 -6.68 -2.51
C GLU A 179 -11.01 -5.45 -2.37
N ARG A 180 -10.77 -4.98 -1.14
CA ARG A 180 -9.87 -3.84 -0.88
C ARG A 180 -8.43 -4.10 -1.34
N GLY A 181 -8.01 -5.37 -1.33
CA GLY A 181 -6.69 -5.79 -1.79
C GLY A 181 -6.60 -6.03 -3.29
N ASN A 182 -7.71 -6.03 -4.03
CA ASN A 182 -7.80 -6.54 -5.40
C ASN A 182 -7.20 -7.96 -5.56
N THR A 183 -7.38 -8.81 -4.55
CA THR A 183 -6.81 -10.18 -4.48
C THR A 183 -7.86 -11.28 -4.48
N CYS A 184 -9.06 -11.03 -5.01
CA CYS A 184 -10.16 -11.99 -4.97
C CYS A 184 -9.85 -13.32 -5.70
N ASP A 185 -8.91 -13.31 -6.65
CA ASP A 185 -8.64 -14.47 -7.51
C ASP A 185 -7.68 -15.52 -6.94
N THR A 186 -6.91 -15.24 -5.89
CA THR A 186 -5.71 -16.07 -5.61
C THR A 186 -5.59 -16.66 -4.22
N ARG A 187 -6.48 -16.36 -3.26
CA ARG A 187 -6.27 -16.83 -1.88
C ARG A 187 -7.48 -17.34 -1.10
N LEU A 188 -8.70 -16.89 -1.40
CA LEU A 188 -9.87 -17.31 -0.61
C LEU A 188 -10.33 -18.73 -0.96
N SER A 189 -10.29 -19.07 -2.25
CA SER A 189 -10.63 -20.40 -2.76
C SER A 189 -9.62 -21.45 -2.29
N ASP A 190 -8.33 -21.12 -2.28
CA ASP A 190 -7.25 -22.03 -1.85
C ASP A 190 -7.31 -22.36 -0.36
N LEU A 191 -7.84 -21.44 0.45
CA LEU A 191 -8.08 -21.63 1.88
C LEU A 191 -9.41 -22.35 2.16
N GLY A 192 -10.20 -22.64 1.13
CA GLY A 192 -11.52 -23.29 1.26
C GLY A 192 -12.52 -22.48 2.07
N LEU A 193 -12.33 -21.17 2.19
CA LEU A 193 -13.18 -20.30 3.00
C LEU A 193 -14.42 -19.86 2.22
N VAL A 194 -14.24 -19.39 0.99
CA VAL A 194 -15.31 -18.92 0.12
C VAL A 194 -14.84 -18.97 -1.32
N THR A 195 -15.73 -19.30 -2.25
CA THR A 195 -15.46 -19.24 -3.68
C THR A 195 -15.70 -17.83 -4.22
N LYS A 196 -15.06 -17.50 -5.34
CA LYS A 196 -15.25 -16.22 -6.04
C LYS A 196 -16.73 -15.92 -6.30
N ASP A 197 -17.46 -16.91 -6.82
CA ASP A 197 -18.88 -16.77 -7.14
C ASP A 197 -19.76 -16.53 -5.90
N GLU A 198 -19.43 -17.13 -4.77
CA GLU A 198 -20.16 -16.90 -3.51
C GLU A 198 -19.94 -15.47 -2.99
N CYS A 199 -18.71 -14.97 -3.13
CA CYS A 199 -18.34 -13.61 -2.76
C CYS A 199 -19.06 -12.58 -3.64
N CYS A 200 -19.07 -12.79 -4.97
CA CYS A 200 -19.83 -12.02 -5.95
C CYS A 200 -21.32 -11.92 -5.62
N VAL A 201 -21.94 -13.07 -5.34
CA VAL A 201 -23.38 -13.15 -5.07
C VAL A 201 -23.73 -12.48 -3.75
N ALA A 202 -22.87 -12.58 -2.74
CA ALA A 202 -23.12 -11.99 -1.43
C ALA A 202 -22.92 -10.47 -1.40
N LEU A 203 -21.87 -9.96 -2.06
CA LEU A 203 -21.57 -8.53 -2.09
C LEU A 203 -22.33 -7.77 -3.19
N GLY A 204 -22.92 -8.47 -4.16
CA GLY A 204 -23.62 -7.85 -5.30
C GLY A 204 -22.67 -7.19 -6.30
N MET A 205 -21.37 -7.39 -6.13
CA MET A 205 -20.31 -6.90 -7.00
C MET A 205 -19.26 -8.00 -7.12
N CYS A 206 -18.93 -8.36 -8.36
CA CYS A 206 -17.81 -9.23 -8.65
C CYS A 206 -16.53 -8.38 -8.75
N CYS A 207 -15.57 -8.64 -7.86
CA CYS A 207 -14.20 -8.75 -8.34
C CYS A 207 -14.09 -10.01 -9.24
#